data_AF-A0A538H9N3-F1
#
_entry.id   AF-A0A538H9N3-F1
#
_cell.length_a   1.000
_cell.length_b   1.000
_cell.length_c   1.000
_cell.angle_alpha   90.00
_cell.angle_beta   90.00
_cell.angle_gamma   90.00
#
_symmetry.space_group_name_H-M   'P 1'
#
loop_
_entity.id
_entity.type
_entity.pdbx_description
1 polymer ?
#
loop_
_entity_poly.entity_id
_entity_poly.type
_entity_poly.pdbx_seq_one_letter_code
_entity_poly.pdbx_strand_id
1 'polypeptide(L)'
;MPGTYREGELDFAGTCVGIVDADSVLDGSKVEEGDVVVGLASAGVHANGFTLVRRVLKREDYDGDDLLAPTRLYLEDVRRLRPRAHAFAHVTGGGIEGNLARVVPDGLCARIEWDAWERPPVFAWLARHVDELELRRVFNLGFGYLAVVAEPEPGDLVVGRVECA
;
A
#
# COMPACT_ATOMS: atom_id res chain seq x y z
N MET A 1 -21.63 18.40 -14.20
CA MET A 1 -21.46 19.81 -13.77
C MET A 1 -20.45 20.49 -14.69
N PRO A 2 -20.88 20.99 -15.87
CA PRO A 2 -19.96 21.47 -16.91
C PRO A 2 -19.20 22.77 -16.54
N GLY A 3 -19.68 23.51 -15.54
CA GLY A 3 -18.95 24.65 -14.96
C GLY A 3 -17.89 24.28 -13.91
N THR A 4 -17.76 22.99 -13.57
CA THR A 4 -16.87 22.49 -12.51
C THR A 4 -15.90 21.44 -13.06
N TYR A 5 -16.38 20.50 -13.87
CA TYR A 5 -15.56 19.44 -14.47
C TYR A 5 -15.25 19.76 -15.93
N ARG A 6 -14.08 19.30 -16.40
CA ARG A 6 -13.75 19.37 -17.82
C ARG A 6 -14.65 18.42 -18.61
N GLU A 7 -14.73 18.67 -19.91
CA GLU A 7 -15.48 17.82 -20.82
C GLU A 7 -14.95 16.37 -20.80
N GLY A 8 -15.86 15.41 -20.65
CA GLY A 8 -15.54 13.98 -20.57
C GLY A 8 -14.93 13.51 -19.24
N GLU A 9 -14.69 14.39 -18.27
CA GLU A 9 -14.19 14.01 -16.94
C GLU A 9 -15.35 13.62 -16.00
N LEU A 10 -15.12 12.56 -15.23
CA LEU A 10 -16.03 12.06 -14.20
C LEU A 10 -15.30 12.04 -12.86
N ASP A 11 -16.07 12.24 -11.79
CA ASP A 11 -15.59 12.19 -10.42
C ASP A 11 -16.54 11.33 -9.59
N PHE A 12 -15.98 10.37 -8.87
CA PHE A 12 -16.72 9.39 -8.09
C PHE A 12 -16.26 9.47 -6.65
N ALA A 13 -17.22 9.65 -5.74
CA ALA A 13 -16.99 9.59 -4.30
C ALA A 13 -17.94 8.55 -3.68
N GLY A 14 -17.43 7.84 -2.68
CA GLY A 14 -18.18 6.86 -1.92
C GLY A 14 -17.86 6.97 -0.43
N THR A 15 -18.76 6.48 0.42
CA THR A 15 -18.57 6.49 1.88
C THR A 15 -18.92 5.12 2.43
N CYS A 16 -18.06 4.59 3.29
CA CYS A 16 -18.27 3.35 4.03
C CYS A 16 -18.38 3.68 5.52
N VAL A 17 -19.35 3.04 6.20
CA VAL A 17 -19.53 3.16 7.64
C VAL A 17 -19.29 1.79 8.26
N GLY A 18 -18.44 1.74 9.28
CA GLY A 18 -18.13 0.53 10.05
C GLY A 18 -18.28 0.77 11.55
N ILE A 19 -18.26 -0.32 12.31
CA ILE A 19 -18.30 -0.31 13.78
C ILE A 19 -17.14 -1.16 14.32
N VAL A 20 -16.56 -0.73 15.43
CA VAL A 20 -15.51 -1.45 16.14
C VAL A 20 -15.68 -1.19 17.63
N ASP A 21 -15.51 -2.23 18.45
CA ASP A 21 -15.46 -2.05 19.90
C ASP A 21 -14.23 -1.23 20.28
N ALA A 22 -14.37 -0.32 21.25
CA ALA A 22 -13.30 0.59 21.65
C ALA A 22 -12.00 -0.16 22.01
N ASP A 23 -12.11 -1.26 22.76
CA ASP A 23 -10.97 -2.07 23.20
C ASP A 23 -10.35 -2.91 22.07
N SER A 24 -11.04 -2.99 20.93
CA SER A 24 -10.57 -3.71 19.73
C SER A 24 -9.92 -2.80 18.70
N VAL A 25 -9.87 -1.48 18.91
CA VAL A 25 -9.23 -0.54 17.99
C VAL A 25 -7.73 -0.87 17.88
N LEU A 26 -7.22 -0.87 16.64
CA LEU A 26 -5.79 -0.92 16.36
C LEU A 26 -5.35 0.49 15.95
N ASP A 27 -4.63 1.16 16.83
CA ASP A 27 -4.15 2.54 16.66
C ASP A 27 -2.63 2.64 16.51
N GLY A 28 -1.93 1.50 16.41
CA GLY A 28 -0.47 1.44 16.30
C GLY A 28 0.27 1.42 17.64
N SER A 29 -0.41 1.65 18.77
CA SER A 29 0.23 1.66 20.10
C SER A 29 0.82 0.32 20.54
N LYS A 30 0.42 -0.78 19.90
CA LYS A 30 0.91 -2.13 20.14
C LYS A 30 2.14 -2.50 19.31
N VAL A 31 2.56 -1.64 18.39
CA VAL A 31 3.73 -1.91 17.53
C VAL A 31 5.00 -1.83 18.36
N GLU A 32 5.84 -2.84 18.25
CA GLU A 32 7.08 -2.99 19.02
C GLU A 32 8.30 -3.21 18.11
N GLU A 33 9.50 -2.96 18.63
CA GLU A 33 10.74 -3.34 17.96
C GLU A 33 10.77 -4.86 17.74
N GLY A 34 11.15 -5.28 16.53
CA GLY A 34 11.21 -6.69 16.14
C GLY A 34 9.95 -7.21 15.47
N ASP A 35 8.81 -6.49 15.55
CA ASP A 35 7.62 -6.80 14.78
C ASP A 35 7.96 -6.92 13.28
N VAL A 36 7.29 -7.85 12.59
CA VAL A 36 7.48 -8.05 11.16
C VAL A 36 6.36 -7.38 10.36
N VAL A 37 6.71 -6.91 9.17
CA VAL A 37 5.76 -6.34 8.21
C VAL A 37 5.38 -7.42 7.20
N VAL A 38 4.11 -7.81 7.21
CA VAL A 38 3.53 -8.77 6.25
C VAL A 38 2.86 -8.03 5.11
N GLY A 39 3.26 -8.34 3.88
CA GLY A 39 2.74 -7.73 2.66
C GLY A 39 1.56 -8.47 2.04
N LEU A 40 0.47 -7.76 1.75
CA LEU A 40 -0.67 -8.28 0.98
C LEU A 40 -0.63 -7.74 -0.45
N ALA A 41 -0.49 -8.66 -1.40
CA ALA A 41 -0.28 -8.35 -2.81
C ALA A 41 -1.36 -7.39 -3.35
N SER A 42 -0.92 -6.36 -4.06
CA SER A 42 -1.76 -5.48 -4.87
C SER A 42 -2.23 -6.18 -6.14
N ALA A 43 -3.18 -5.58 -6.85
CA ALA A 43 -3.57 -6.02 -8.19
C ALA A 43 -2.80 -5.25 -9.28
N GLY A 44 -1.88 -4.35 -8.89
CA GLY A 44 -1.32 -3.33 -9.76
C GLY A 44 -1.17 -1.98 -9.04
N VAL A 45 -1.27 -0.87 -9.77
CA VAL A 45 -1.10 0.49 -9.21
C VAL A 45 -2.21 0.94 -8.26
N HIS A 46 -3.33 0.21 -8.21
CA HIS A 46 -4.56 0.53 -7.46
C HIS A 46 -5.18 1.86 -7.90
N ALA A 47 -5.34 2.84 -7.01
CA ALA A 47 -6.05 4.09 -7.27
C ALA A 47 -5.17 5.34 -7.05
N ASN A 48 -3.85 5.18 -6.87
CA ASN A 48 -2.92 6.28 -6.57
C ASN A 48 -1.82 6.40 -7.63
N GLY A 49 -1.23 7.60 -7.77
CA GLY A 49 -0.12 7.82 -8.70
C GLY A 49 -0.52 8.03 -10.17
N PHE A 50 -1.81 8.06 -10.51
CA PHE A 50 -2.26 8.16 -11.91
C PHE A 50 -1.84 9.44 -12.65
N THR A 51 -1.53 10.53 -11.93
CA THR A 51 -0.92 11.72 -12.56
C THR A 51 0.45 11.40 -13.18
N LEU A 52 1.26 10.59 -12.50
CA LEU A 52 2.57 10.17 -12.99
C LEU A 52 2.42 9.10 -14.07
N VAL A 53 1.55 8.11 -13.87
CA VAL A 53 1.20 7.10 -14.89
C VAL A 53 0.82 7.77 -16.22
N ARG A 54 -0.12 8.74 -16.20
CA ARG A 54 -0.54 9.48 -17.41
C ARG A 54 0.60 10.25 -18.07
N ARG A 55 1.63 10.65 -17.32
CA ARG A 55 2.83 11.29 -17.88
C ARG A 55 3.70 10.28 -18.60
N VAL A 56 3.87 9.08 -18.04
CA VAL A 56 4.66 7.99 -18.64
C VAL A 56 3.99 7.44 -19.89
N LEU A 57 2.66 7.27 -19.89
CA LEU A 57 1.88 6.86 -21.07
C LEU A 57 2.01 7.80 -22.28
N LYS A 58 2.43 9.06 -22.09
CA LYS A 58 2.74 9.96 -23.21
C LYS A 58 4.08 9.64 -23.91
N ARG A 59 4.89 8.76 -23.32
CA ARG A 59 6.25 8.42 -23.75
C ARG A 59 6.36 6.96 -24.17
N GLU A 60 5.72 6.06 -23.43
CA GLU A 60 5.73 4.61 -23.68
C GLU A 60 4.36 4.05 -23.31
N ASP A 61 3.72 3.35 -24.25
CA ASP A 61 2.45 2.67 -24.00
C ASP A 61 2.64 1.49 -23.03
N TYR A 62 1.58 1.15 -22.32
CA TYR A 62 1.50 -0.03 -21.48
C TYR A 62 0.07 -0.56 -21.47
N ASP A 63 -0.08 -1.81 -21.89
CA ASP A 63 -1.35 -2.51 -22.06
C ASP A 63 -1.54 -3.65 -21.05
N GLY A 64 -0.67 -3.75 -20.05
CA GLY A 64 -0.76 -4.76 -19.01
C GLY A 64 -2.02 -4.61 -18.15
N ASP A 65 -2.62 -5.76 -17.84
CA ASP A 65 -3.87 -5.91 -17.10
C ASP A 65 -3.83 -5.28 -15.70
N ASP A 66 -2.62 -5.13 -15.13
CA ASP A 66 -2.33 -4.56 -13.81
C ASP A 66 -2.33 -3.01 -13.77
N LEU A 67 -2.44 -2.33 -14.93
CA LEU A 67 -2.54 -0.87 -14.95
C LEU A 67 -3.91 -0.36 -14.50
N LEU A 68 -4.98 -1.00 -14.99
CA LEU A 68 -6.38 -0.62 -14.75
C LEU A 68 -7.14 -1.69 -13.94
N ALA A 69 -6.44 -2.69 -13.42
CA ALA A 69 -7.02 -3.67 -12.50
C ALA A 69 -7.74 -2.96 -11.34
N PRO A 70 -8.98 -3.40 -11.00
CA PRO A 70 -9.67 -2.89 -9.83
C PRO A 70 -8.82 -3.01 -8.57
N THR A 71 -8.92 -2.02 -7.67
CA THR A 71 -8.25 -2.09 -6.37
C THR A 71 -8.72 -3.34 -5.62
N ARG A 72 -7.77 -4.18 -5.21
CA ARG A 72 -8.06 -5.41 -4.46
C ARG A 72 -8.69 -5.07 -3.11
N LEU A 73 -9.70 -5.83 -2.71
CA LEU A 73 -10.30 -5.77 -1.38
C LEU A 73 -9.64 -6.82 -0.47
N TYR A 74 -9.29 -6.42 0.74
CA TYR A 74 -8.48 -7.23 1.68
C TYR A 74 -9.28 -7.76 2.87
N LEU A 75 -10.61 -7.81 2.80
CA LEU A 75 -11.46 -8.13 3.96
C LEU A 75 -11.11 -9.47 4.60
N GLU A 76 -10.97 -10.53 3.81
CA GLU A 76 -10.65 -11.87 4.33
C GLU A 76 -9.20 -11.97 4.83
N ASP A 77 -8.26 -11.35 4.12
CA ASP A 77 -6.86 -11.28 4.57
C ASP A 77 -6.74 -10.54 5.91
N VAL A 78 -7.43 -9.41 6.06
CA VAL A 78 -7.47 -8.65 7.32
C VAL A 78 -8.14 -9.44 8.43
N ARG A 79 -9.26 -10.15 8.15
CA ARG A 79 -9.92 -11.01 9.14
C ARG A 79 -8.98 -12.11 9.66
N ARG A 80 -8.21 -12.73 8.77
CA ARG A 80 -7.20 -13.75 9.12
C ARG A 80 -6.11 -13.16 10.02
N LEU A 81 -5.59 -11.98 9.69
CA LEU A 81 -4.46 -11.36 10.37
C LEU A 81 -4.85 -10.63 11.67
N ARG A 82 -6.09 -10.16 11.77
CA ARG A 82 -6.56 -9.30 12.86
C ARG A 82 -6.27 -9.83 14.27
N PRO A 83 -6.41 -11.13 14.59
CA PRO A 83 -6.15 -11.63 15.94
C PRO A 83 -4.73 -11.42 16.45
N ARG A 84 -3.75 -11.26 15.54
CA ARG A 84 -2.33 -11.11 15.85
C ARG A 84 -1.69 -9.82 15.31
N ALA A 85 -2.50 -8.95 14.71
CA ALA A 85 -2.01 -7.68 14.16
C ALA A 85 -1.90 -6.62 15.24
N HIS A 86 -0.74 -6.00 15.32
CA HIS A 86 -0.48 -4.80 16.11
C HIS A 86 -0.95 -3.55 15.36
N ALA A 87 -0.78 -3.54 14.04
CA ALA A 87 -1.27 -2.48 13.18
C ALA A 87 -1.54 -2.99 11.76
N PHE A 88 -2.27 -2.17 11.00
CA PHE A 88 -2.46 -2.33 9.57
C PHE A 88 -2.18 -1.01 8.85
N ALA A 89 -1.55 -1.06 7.68
CA ALA A 89 -1.35 0.09 6.82
C ALA A 89 -1.92 -0.15 5.43
N HIS A 90 -2.88 0.68 5.01
CA HIS A 90 -3.36 0.71 3.63
C HIS A 90 -2.38 1.50 2.77
N VAL A 91 -1.73 0.83 1.81
CA VAL A 91 -0.75 1.48 0.94
C VAL A 91 -1.47 2.26 -0.15
N THR A 92 -1.56 3.57 0.04
CA THR A 92 -2.22 4.51 -0.87
C THR A 92 -1.24 5.61 -1.29
N GLY A 93 -1.66 6.87 -1.37
CA GLY A 93 -0.75 7.99 -1.59
C GLY A 93 0.32 8.07 -0.49
N GLY A 94 1.58 8.23 -0.88
CA GLY A 94 2.74 8.21 0.02
C GLY A 94 3.52 6.89 0.04
N GLY A 95 3.05 5.87 -0.70
CA GLY A 95 3.73 4.58 -0.86
C GLY A 95 3.85 3.79 0.44
N ILE A 96 4.69 2.75 0.44
CA ILE A 96 4.81 1.80 1.56
C ILE A 96 5.28 2.52 2.83
N GLU A 97 6.43 3.18 2.78
CA GLU A 97 7.07 3.82 3.94
C GLU A 97 6.17 4.92 4.52
N GLY A 98 5.59 5.77 3.66
CA GLY A 98 4.75 6.88 4.10
C GLY A 98 3.43 6.45 4.76
N ASN A 99 2.91 5.26 4.43
CA ASN A 99 1.71 4.72 5.08
C ASN A 99 2.06 3.93 6.35
N LEU A 100 3.21 3.23 6.40
CA LEU A 100 3.69 2.60 7.63
C LEU A 100 4.05 3.62 8.71
N ALA A 101 4.69 4.74 8.35
CA ALA A 101 5.04 5.80 9.29
C ALA A 101 3.83 6.42 10.03
N ARG A 102 2.60 6.19 9.55
CA ARG A 102 1.37 6.65 10.21
C ARG A 102 0.87 5.72 11.31
N VAL A 103 1.37 4.48 11.34
CA VAL A 103 0.90 3.44 12.26
C VAL A 103 2.02 2.87 13.12
N VAL A 104 3.28 3.18 12.80
CA VAL A 104 4.44 2.90 13.64
C VAL A 104 4.65 4.09 14.59
N PRO A 105 4.78 3.88 15.91
CA PRO A 105 4.91 4.95 16.89
C PRO A 105 6.28 5.64 16.83
N ASP A 106 6.35 6.84 17.42
CA ASP A 106 7.59 7.61 17.53
C ASP A 106 8.71 6.79 18.20
N GLY A 107 9.93 6.91 17.66
CA GLY A 107 11.11 6.16 18.12
C GLY A 107 11.31 4.81 17.44
N LEU A 108 10.33 4.34 16.66
CA LEU A 108 10.45 3.15 15.82
C LEU A 108 10.34 3.53 14.33
N CYS A 109 10.89 2.70 13.46
CA CYS A 109 10.69 2.78 12.02
C CYS A 109 10.52 1.39 11.40
N ALA A 110 9.75 1.30 10.31
CA ALA A 110 9.65 0.07 9.55
C ALA A 110 10.68 0.06 8.41
N ARG A 111 11.64 -0.85 8.49
CA ARG A 111 12.65 -1.07 7.46
C ARG A 111 12.15 -2.09 6.45
N ILE A 112 12.07 -1.68 5.18
CA ILE A 112 11.59 -2.51 4.08
C ILE A 112 12.74 -3.22 3.38
N GLU A 113 12.56 -4.52 3.16
CA GLU A 113 13.45 -5.37 2.38
C GLU A 113 13.03 -5.33 0.91
N TRP A 114 13.47 -4.31 0.19
CA TRP A 114 13.02 -4.01 -1.19
C TRP A 114 13.29 -5.12 -2.23
N ASP A 115 14.16 -6.07 -1.90
CA ASP A 115 14.51 -7.22 -2.74
C ASP A 115 13.77 -8.51 -2.31
N ALA A 116 12.86 -8.44 -1.33
CA ALA A 116 12.14 -9.60 -0.81
C ALA A 116 10.99 -10.08 -1.72
N TRP A 117 10.64 -9.33 -2.77
CA TRP A 117 9.58 -9.70 -3.71
C TRP A 117 9.87 -9.21 -5.13
N GLU A 118 9.27 -9.89 -6.09
CA GLU A 118 9.22 -9.43 -7.47
C GLU A 118 8.06 -8.44 -7.64
N ARG A 119 8.35 -7.25 -8.15
CA ARG A 119 7.33 -6.21 -8.36
C ARG A 119 6.46 -6.57 -9.57
N PRO A 120 5.15 -6.29 -9.54
CA PRO A 120 4.30 -6.40 -10.73
C PRO A 120 4.88 -5.67 -11.96
N PRO A 121 4.67 -6.18 -13.19
CA PRO A 121 5.29 -5.65 -14.40
C PRO A 121 5.06 -4.15 -14.63
N VAL A 122 3.92 -3.60 -14.22
CA VAL A 122 3.63 -2.15 -14.34
C VAL A 122 4.68 -1.30 -13.63
N PHE A 123 5.26 -1.76 -12.53
CA PHE A 123 6.30 -1.01 -11.82
C PHE A 123 7.66 -1.09 -12.51
N ALA A 124 7.97 -2.20 -13.18
CA ALA A 124 9.16 -2.29 -14.02
C ALA A 124 9.05 -1.37 -15.25
N TRP A 125 7.85 -1.24 -15.84
CA TRP A 125 7.58 -0.27 -16.89
C TRP A 125 7.72 1.18 -16.38
N LEU A 126 7.11 1.52 -15.23
CA LEU A 126 7.25 2.84 -14.62
C LEU A 126 8.71 3.19 -14.31
N ALA A 127 9.50 2.23 -13.83
CA ALA A 127 10.90 2.43 -13.47
C ALA A 127 11.82 2.79 -14.65
N ARG A 128 11.38 2.59 -15.90
CA ARG A 128 12.12 3.07 -17.08
C ARG A 128 12.11 4.59 -17.20
N HIS A 129 11.14 5.25 -16.57
CA HIS A 129 10.86 6.69 -16.72
C HIS A 129 10.82 7.48 -15.40
N VAL A 130 10.83 6.78 -14.27
CA VAL A 130 10.66 7.34 -12.93
C VAL A 130 11.78 6.84 -12.03
N ASP A 131 12.37 7.75 -11.26
CA ASP A 131 13.41 7.41 -10.28
C ASP A 131 12.86 6.51 -9.17
N GLU A 132 13.72 5.62 -8.66
CA GLU A 132 13.36 4.64 -7.63
C GLU A 132 12.81 5.28 -6.34
N LEU A 133 13.34 6.44 -5.91
CA LEU A 133 12.83 7.12 -4.72
C LEU A 133 11.44 7.72 -4.97
N GLU A 134 11.20 8.25 -6.17
CA GLU A 134 9.87 8.73 -6.56
C GLU A 134 8.87 7.56 -6.65
N LEU A 135 9.29 6.41 -7.18
CA LEU A 135 8.47 5.19 -7.19
C LEU A 135 8.02 4.79 -5.79
N ARG A 136 8.96 4.72 -4.84
CA ARG A 136 8.69 4.33 -3.43
C ARG A 136 7.77 5.30 -2.72
N ARG A 137 7.83 6.60 -3.05
CA ARG A 137 7.00 7.64 -2.46
C ARG A 137 5.59 7.71 -3.05
N VAL A 138 5.41 7.25 -4.28
CA VAL A 138 4.16 7.41 -5.03
C VAL A 138 3.34 6.12 -5.05
N PHE A 139 3.99 4.98 -5.25
CA PHE A 139 3.33 3.72 -5.58
C PHE A 139 3.41 2.70 -4.46
N ASN A 140 2.50 1.73 -4.56
CA ASN A 140 2.41 0.61 -3.64
C ASN A 140 3.46 -0.50 -3.89
N LEU A 141 4.11 -0.45 -5.07
CA LEU A 141 5.19 -1.33 -5.52
C LEU A 141 4.95 -2.84 -5.36
N GLY A 142 3.69 -3.26 -5.34
CA GLY A 142 3.31 -4.68 -5.23
C GLY A 142 2.46 -5.00 -4.01
N PHE A 143 2.36 -4.12 -3.02
CA PHE A 143 1.55 -4.38 -1.82
C PHE A 143 0.50 -3.30 -1.61
N GLY A 144 -0.78 -3.66 -1.70
CA GLY A 144 -1.85 -2.70 -1.43
C GLY A 144 -2.18 -2.55 0.05
N TYR A 145 -1.78 -3.52 0.87
CA TYR A 145 -2.08 -3.50 2.30
C TYR A 145 -0.97 -4.22 3.06
N LEU A 146 -0.72 -3.79 4.29
CA LEU A 146 0.35 -4.30 5.14
C LEU A 146 -0.21 -4.58 6.52
N ALA A 147 0.30 -5.61 7.18
CA ALA A 147 0.06 -5.87 8.59
C ALA A 147 1.38 -5.84 9.35
N VAL A 148 1.39 -5.22 10.52
CA VAL A 148 2.49 -5.30 11.47
C VAL A 148 2.08 -6.30 12.54
N VAL A 149 2.89 -7.34 12.73
CA VAL A 149 2.60 -8.48 13.61
C VAL A 149 3.85 -8.86 14.41
N ALA A 150 3.69 -9.34 15.64
CA ALA A 150 4.82 -9.84 16.43
C ALA A 150 5.56 -10.99 15.75
N GLU A 151 4.80 -11.98 15.27
CA GLU A 151 5.34 -13.17 14.61
C GLU A 151 4.61 -13.47 13.29
N PRO A 152 5.35 -13.84 12.23
CA PRO A 152 4.77 -14.31 10.98
C PRO A 152 4.28 -15.76 11.12
N GLU A 153 3.27 -16.12 10.34
CA GLU A 153 2.81 -17.50 10.18
C GLU A 153 3.30 -18.10 8.85
N PRO A 154 3.32 -19.44 8.70
CA PRO A 154 3.60 -20.07 7.41
C PRO A 154 2.67 -19.54 6.30
N GLY A 155 3.29 -19.06 5.21
CA GLY A 155 2.57 -18.48 4.08
C GLY A 155 2.43 -16.96 4.13
N ASP A 156 2.82 -16.30 5.23
CA ASP A 156 2.99 -14.86 5.23
C ASP A 156 4.21 -14.45 4.40
N LEU A 157 4.03 -13.42 3.57
CA LEU A 157 5.13 -12.78 2.86
C LEU A 157 5.65 -11.64 3.73
N VAL A 158 6.79 -11.86 4.38
CA VAL A 158 7.48 -10.83 5.17
C VAL A 158 8.26 -9.93 4.24
N VAL A 159 8.05 -8.62 4.37
CA VAL A 159 8.59 -7.58 3.47
C VAL A 159 9.43 -6.55 4.21
N GLY A 160 9.54 -6.68 5.54
CA GLY A 160 10.27 -5.76 6.37
C GLY A 160 10.10 -6.05 7.86
N ARG A 161 10.75 -5.23 8.68
CA ARG A 161 10.72 -5.31 10.14
C ARG A 161 10.67 -3.94 10.78
N VAL A 162 10.13 -3.86 11.98
CA VAL A 162 10.17 -2.67 12.83
C VAL A 162 11.47 -2.68 13.62
N GLU A 163 12.20 -1.58 13.57
CA GLU A 163 13.50 -1.37 14.21
C GLU A 163 13.49 -0.04 14.97
N CYS A 164 14.42 0.16 15.91
CA CYS A 164 14.66 1.49 16.47
C CYS A 164 15.05 2.48 15.35
N ALA A 165 14.49 3.69 15.40
CA ALA A 165 14.72 4.77 14.43
C ALA A 165 16.09 5.45 14.56
#